data_AF-A0A921DJ77-F1
#
_entry.id   AF-A0A921DJ77-F1
#
_cell.length_a   1.000
_cell.length_b   1.000
_cell.length_c   1.000
_cell.angle_alpha   90.00
_cell.angle_beta   90.00
_cell.angle_gamma   90.00
#
_symmetry.space_group_name_H-M   'P 1'
#
loop_
_entity.id
_entity.type
_entity.pdbx_description
1 polymer ?
#
loop_
_entity_poly.entity_id
_entity_poly.type
_entity_poly.pdbx_seq_one_letter_code
_entity_poly.pdbx_strand_id
1 'polypeptide(L)'
;MQSPIVSNYKSSHTLFTEIFENKKTQEEISNILTELTLENLQKNKTYSENFVEIVAGAADAMREHAVPVHCDKETFDVCGTGGSGNSKPFNISTTSSLIIASQNVCVAKHGNRA
;
A
#
# COMPACT_ATOMS: atom_id res chain seq x y z
N MET A 1 -19.57 20.49 4.22
CA MET A 1 -18.64 19.38 3.90
C MET A 1 -18.68 18.43 5.07
N GLN A 2 -19.08 17.18 4.85
CA GLN A 2 -19.02 16.15 5.89
C GLN A 2 -17.54 15.98 6.28
N SER A 3 -17.24 15.86 7.57
CA SER A 3 -15.87 15.61 8.04
C SER A 3 -15.34 14.33 7.41
N PRO A 4 -14.07 14.27 6.95
CA PRO A 4 -13.53 13.06 6.36
C PRO A 4 -13.61 11.91 7.37
N ILE A 5 -13.98 10.72 6.88
CA ILE A 5 -14.10 9.48 7.66
C ILE A 5 -12.76 9.13 8.35
N VAL A 6 -11.64 9.57 7.76
CA VAL A 6 -10.27 9.32 8.24
C VAL A 6 -9.45 10.59 8.08
N SER A 7 -8.70 10.99 9.11
CA SER A 7 -7.93 12.25 9.08
C SER A 7 -6.49 12.13 9.52
N ASN A 8 -6.12 10.99 10.13
CA ASN A 8 -4.80 10.76 10.70
C ASN A 8 -4.47 9.26 10.73
N TYR A 9 -3.24 8.96 11.12
CA TYR A 9 -2.71 7.60 11.24
C TYR A 9 -3.62 6.65 12.03
N LYS A 10 -4.03 7.04 13.24
CA LYS A 10 -4.79 6.17 14.15
C LYS A 10 -6.16 5.81 13.60
N SER A 11 -6.86 6.81 13.05
CA SER A 11 -8.15 6.57 12.38
C SER A 11 -8.01 5.66 11.17
N SER A 12 -6.91 5.80 10.41
CA SER A 12 -6.66 4.98 9.22
C SER A 12 -6.36 3.53 9.60
N HIS A 13 -5.44 3.32 10.54
CA HIS A 13 -5.10 1.99 11.04
C HIS A 13 -6.32 1.24 11.57
N THR A 14 -7.14 1.91 12.40
CA THR A 14 -8.37 1.34 12.95
C THR A 14 -9.33 0.93 11.83
N LEU A 15 -9.56 1.82 10.87
CA LEU A 15 -10.45 1.56 9.75
C LEU A 15 -9.98 0.36 8.91
N PHE A 16 -8.71 0.34 8.51
CA PHE A 16 -8.19 -0.75 7.68
C PHE A 16 -8.17 -2.08 8.44
N THR A 17 -7.93 -2.06 9.76
CA THR A 17 -8.13 -3.23 10.62
C THR A 17 -9.57 -3.74 10.56
N GLU A 18 -10.57 -2.87 10.69
CA GLU A 18 -11.98 -3.27 10.57
C GLU A 18 -12.30 -3.86 9.18
N ILE A 19 -11.68 -3.36 8.12
CA ILE A 19 -11.81 -3.91 6.77
C ILE A 19 -11.23 -5.33 6.72
N PHE A 20 -10.00 -5.55 7.21
CA PHE A 20 -9.34 -6.87 7.18
C PHE A 20 -9.98 -7.90 8.12
N GLU A 21 -10.64 -7.45 9.19
CA GLU A 21 -11.42 -8.29 10.10
C GLU A 21 -12.86 -8.55 9.61
N ASN A 22 -13.20 -8.15 8.38
CA ASN A 22 -14.53 -8.30 7.77
C ASN A 22 -15.67 -7.62 8.55
N LYS A 23 -15.38 -6.51 9.24
CA LYS A 23 -16.37 -5.72 9.99
C LYS A 23 -17.08 -4.64 9.14
N LYS A 24 -16.69 -4.49 7.88
CA LYS A 24 -17.30 -3.56 6.91
C LYS A 24 -17.95 -4.31 5.76
N THR A 25 -19.07 -3.80 5.28
CA THR A 25 -19.73 -4.27 4.06
C THR A 25 -18.97 -3.81 2.82
N GLN A 26 -19.21 -4.47 1.68
CA GLN A 26 -18.62 -4.10 0.40
C GLN A 26 -19.03 -2.68 -0.05
N GLU A 27 -20.26 -2.27 0.25
CA GLU A 27 -20.75 -0.93 -0.05
C GLU A 27 -19.99 0.14 0.76
N GLU A 28 -19.82 -0.10 2.06
CA GLU A 28 -19.02 0.80 2.92
C GLU A 28 -17.57 0.90 2.42
N ILE A 29 -16.93 -0.24 2.13
CA ILE A 29 -15.56 -0.28 1.60
C ILE A 29 -15.46 0.53 0.29
N SER A 30 -16.39 0.33 -0.64
CA SER A 30 -16.41 1.04 -1.92
C SER A 30 -16.54 2.55 -1.73
N ASN A 31 -17.44 2.99 -0.85
CA ASN A 31 -17.67 4.41 -0.57
C ASN A 31 -16.42 5.05 0.03
N ILE A 32 -15.82 4.40 1.03
CA ILE A 32 -14.61 4.88 1.70
C ILE A 32 -13.43 5.02 0.73
N LEU A 33 -13.15 3.98 -0.06
CA LEU A 33 -12.01 4.02 -1.00
C LEU A 33 -12.21 5.07 -2.10
N THR A 34 -13.45 5.29 -2.53
CA THR A 34 -13.81 6.33 -3.49
C THR A 34 -13.58 7.71 -2.91
N GLU A 35 -14.04 7.97 -1.70
CA GLU A 35 -13.86 9.25 -1.00
C GLU A 35 -12.37 9.56 -0.83
N LEU A 36 -11.58 8.62 -0.31
CA LEU A 36 -10.13 8.77 -0.17
C LEU A 36 -9.47 9.08 -1.52
N THR A 37 -9.90 8.43 -2.60
CA THR A 37 -9.34 8.69 -3.94
C THR A 37 -9.68 10.10 -4.43
N LEU A 38 -10.93 10.54 -4.27
CA LEU A 38 -11.39 11.86 -4.71
C LEU A 38 -10.72 13.00 -3.94
N GLU A 39 -10.57 12.86 -2.62
CA GLU A 39 -9.87 13.84 -1.79
C GLU A 39 -8.41 14.06 -2.23
N ASN A 40 -7.74 13.00 -2.70
CA ASN A 40 -6.38 13.09 -3.19
C ASN A 40 -6.27 13.70 -4.58
N LEU A 41 -7.20 13.40 -5.49
CA LEU A 41 -7.18 13.94 -6.85
C LEU A 41 -7.42 15.45 -6.90
N GLN A 42 -8.13 16.01 -5.91
CA GLN A 42 -8.40 17.46 -5.82
C GLN A 42 -7.18 18.28 -5.38
N LYS A 43 -6.19 17.68 -4.72
CA LYS A 43 -4.97 18.35 -4.28
C LYS A 43 -3.90 18.18 -5.36
N ASN A 44 -3.63 19.23 -6.13
CA ASN A 44 -2.67 19.29 -7.26
C ASN A 44 -1.29 18.62 -6.97
N LYS A 45 -1.22 17.29 -7.08
CA LYS A 45 -0.03 16.40 -7.00
C LYS A 45 0.83 16.45 -5.73
N THR A 46 0.59 17.36 -4.78
CA THR A 46 1.27 17.35 -3.48
C THR A 46 0.38 16.67 -2.44
N TYR A 47 0.86 15.54 -1.91
CA TYR A 47 0.19 14.86 -0.80
C TYR A 47 0.19 15.76 0.44
N SER A 48 -0.97 15.95 1.07
CA SER A 48 -1.02 16.60 2.39
C SER A 48 -0.39 15.70 3.45
N GLU A 49 0.18 16.28 4.51
CA GLU A 49 0.71 15.53 5.66
C GLU A 49 -0.31 14.50 6.18
N ASN A 50 -1.58 14.90 6.30
CA ASN A 50 -2.68 14.01 6.69
C ASN A 50 -2.80 12.78 5.77
N PHE A 51 -2.55 12.91 4.47
CA PHE A 51 -2.66 11.77 3.56
C PHE A 51 -1.49 10.79 3.73
N VAL A 52 -0.28 11.30 4.00
CA VAL A 52 0.87 10.46 4.32
C VAL A 52 0.57 9.63 5.57
N GLU A 53 -0.02 10.23 6.60
CA GLU A 53 -0.44 9.51 7.80
C GLU A 53 -1.52 8.46 7.52
N ILE A 54 -2.49 8.77 6.65
CA ILE A 54 -3.52 7.82 6.24
C ILE A 54 -2.90 6.60 5.56
N VAL A 55 -2.00 6.80 4.59
CA VAL A 55 -1.32 5.71 3.89
C VAL A 55 -0.46 4.88 4.87
N ALA A 56 0.25 5.54 5.78
CA ALA A 56 1.05 4.84 6.79
C ALA A 56 0.20 3.96 7.72
N GLY A 57 -0.92 4.49 8.24
CA GLY A 57 -1.82 3.73 9.11
C GLY A 57 -2.47 2.54 8.39
N ALA A 58 -2.84 2.72 7.12
CA ALA A 58 -3.36 1.64 6.28
C ALA A 58 -2.30 0.56 6.05
N ALA A 59 -1.07 0.95 5.72
CA ALA A 59 0.03 0.03 5.47
C ALA A 59 0.41 -0.79 6.71
N ASP A 60 0.36 -0.19 7.90
CA ASP A 60 0.60 -0.92 9.16
C ASP A 60 -0.50 -1.94 9.46
N ALA A 61 -1.77 -1.54 9.35
CA ALA A 61 -2.88 -2.47 9.50
C ALA A 61 -2.78 -3.65 8.50
N MET A 62 -2.41 -3.36 7.24
CA MET A 62 -2.14 -4.39 6.22
C MET A 62 -1.02 -5.36 6.65
N ARG A 63 0.09 -4.84 7.18
CA ARG A 63 1.23 -5.66 7.63
C ARG A 63 0.88 -6.55 8.80
N GLU A 64 0.10 -6.05 9.76
CA GLU A 64 -0.36 -6.82 10.93
C GLU A 64 -1.25 -8.01 10.55
N HIS A 65 -1.97 -7.91 9.42
CA HIS A 65 -2.84 -8.98 8.90
C HIS A 65 -2.16 -9.84 7.84
N ALA A 66 -0.88 -9.57 7.49
CA ALA A 66 -0.14 -10.37 6.54
C ALA A 66 0.46 -11.62 7.20
N VAL A 67 0.70 -12.67 6.40
CA VAL A 67 1.48 -13.82 6.85
C VAL A 67 2.94 -13.38 7.04
N PRO A 68 3.52 -13.48 8.25
CA PRO A 68 4.84 -12.94 8.51
C PRO A 68 5.93 -13.79 7.87
N VAL A 69 6.90 -13.11 7.25
CA VAL A 69 8.12 -13.73 6.70
C VAL A 69 9.30 -13.23 7.50
N HIS A 70 9.96 -14.13 8.21
CA HIS A 70 11.10 -13.81 9.06
C HIS A 70 12.41 -14.02 8.28
N CYS A 71 13.31 -13.05 8.34
CA CYS A 71 14.64 -13.14 7.74
C CYS A 71 15.69 -12.60 8.72
N ASP A 72 16.74 -13.37 8.97
CA ASP A 72 17.82 -12.99 9.90
C ASP A 72 18.86 -12.06 9.26
N LYS A 73 18.65 -11.66 8.01
CA LYS A 73 19.53 -10.77 7.24
C LYS A 73 18.79 -9.48 6.89
N GLU A 74 19.54 -8.40 6.73
CA GLU A 74 19.00 -7.19 6.13
C GLU A 74 18.57 -7.48 4.68
N THR A 75 17.32 -7.17 4.35
CA THR A 75 16.72 -7.48 3.05
C THR A 75 16.41 -6.22 2.26
N PHE A 76 16.58 -6.31 0.94
CA PHE A 76 16.18 -5.28 -0.01
C PHE A 76 14.90 -5.70 -0.75
N ASP A 77 13.98 -4.76 -1.00
CA ASP A 77 12.81 -4.96 -1.86
C ASP A 77 12.91 -4.05 -3.10
N VAL A 78 12.49 -4.58 -4.25
CA VAL A 78 12.31 -3.83 -5.49
C VAL A 78 10.86 -3.98 -5.90
N CYS A 79 10.05 -2.95 -5.65
CA CYS A 79 8.63 -2.95 -5.93
C CYS A 79 8.18 -1.67 -6.66
N GLY A 80 6.98 -1.73 -7.22
CA GLY A 80 6.29 -0.58 -7.80
C GLY A 80 4.79 -0.79 -7.66
N THR A 81 4.02 0.30 -7.68
CA THR A 81 2.55 0.25 -7.51
C THR A 81 1.84 -0.43 -8.68
N GLY A 82 2.47 -0.51 -9.86
CA GLY A 82 1.83 -0.98 -11.09
C GLY A 82 0.87 0.06 -11.70
N GLY A 83 0.07 -0.35 -12.68
CA GLY A 83 -0.98 0.50 -13.26
C GLY A 83 -0.52 1.66 -14.15
N SER A 84 0.73 1.66 -14.62
CA SER A 84 1.29 2.77 -15.44
C SER A 84 0.77 2.83 -16.89
N GLY A 85 -0.24 2.03 -17.26
CA GLY A 85 -0.87 2.06 -18.59
C GLY A 85 0.00 1.57 -19.75
N ASN A 86 1.30 1.31 -19.53
CA ASN A 86 2.19 0.75 -20.55
C ASN A 86 1.73 -0.66 -20.92
N SER A 87 1.61 -0.91 -22.23
CA SER A 87 1.27 -2.22 -22.81
C SER A 87 2.39 -3.22 -22.52
N LYS A 88 2.23 -3.96 -21.42
CA LYS A 88 3.16 -4.98 -20.91
C LYS A 88 4.49 -4.39 -20.43
N PRO A 89 4.56 -3.79 -19.23
CA PRO A 89 5.86 -3.66 -18.59
C PRO A 89 6.45 -5.08 -18.50
N PHE A 90 7.62 -5.26 -19.11
CA PHE A 90 8.48 -6.38 -18.78
C PHE A 90 8.61 -6.48 -17.25
N ASN A 91 8.90 -7.65 -16.70
CA ASN A 91 9.03 -7.87 -15.25
C ASN A 91 10.28 -7.17 -14.67
N ILE A 92 10.40 -5.84 -14.86
CA ILE A 92 11.57 -5.02 -14.57
C ILE A 92 11.98 -5.19 -13.11
N SER A 93 11.05 -5.03 -12.17
CA SER A 93 11.36 -5.14 -10.74
C SER A 93 11.82 -6.55 -10.34
N THR A 94 11.24 -7.59 -10.96
CA THR A 94 11.68 -8.99 -10.76
C THR A 94 13.06 -9.23 -11.33
N THR A 95 13.34 -8.77 -12.55
CA THR A 95 14.68 -8.89 -13.17
C THR A 95 15.73 -8.12 -12.38
N SER A 96 15.44 -6.89 -11.96
CA SER A 96 16.31 -6.09 -11.10
C SER A 96 16.61 -6.80 -9.77
N SER A 97 15.62 -7.46 -9.17
CA SER A 97 15.79 -8.23 -7.92
C SER A 97 16.80 -9.36 -8.08
N LEU A 98 16.74 -10.09 -9.20
CA LEU A 98 17.68 -11.18 -9.50
C LEU A 98 19.10 -10.65 -9.72
N ILE A 99 19.24 -9.51 -10.41
CA ILE A 99 20.54 -8.86 -10.61
C ILE A 99 21.13 -8.39 -9.28
N ILE A 100 20.35 -7.75 -8.42
CA ILE A 100 20.80 -7.30 -7.09
C ILE A 100 21.23 -8.50 -6.23
N ALA A 101 20.45 -9.58 -6.24
CA ALA A 101 20.79 -10.81 -5.52
C ALA A 101 22.12 -11.42 -6.00
N SER A 102 22.45 -11.31 -7.30
CA SER A 102 23.74 -11.76 -7.85
C SER A 102 24.96 -11.01 -7.28
N GLN A 103 24.75 -9.83 -6.67
CA GLN A 103 25.78 -9.01 -6.04
C GLN A 103 25.89 -9.27 -4.53
N ASN A 104 25.44 -10.43 -4.06
CA ASN A 104 25.44 -10.85 -2.65
C ASN A 104 24.56 -10.00 -1.71
N VAL A 105 23.59 -9.26 -2.25
CA VAL A 105 22.57 -8.55 -1.46
C VAL A 105 21.39 -9.49 -1.22
N CYS A 106 20.91 -9.59 0.01
CA CYS A 106 19.71 -10.39 0.31
C CYS A 106 18.47 -9.64 -0.20
N VAL A 107 17.72 -10.24 -1.11
CA VAL A 107 16.52 -9.63 -1.70
C VAL A 107 15.28 -10.39 -1.26
N ALA A 108 14.33 -9.68 -0.65
CA ALA A 108 13.00 -10.18 -0.29
C ALA A 108 11.96 -9.39 -1.09
N LYS A 109 11.63 -9.91 -2.28
CA LYS A 109 10.68 -9.24 -3.17
C LYS A 109 9.25 -9.64 -2.87
N HIS A 110 8.38 -8.65 -2.62
CA HIS A 110 6.94 -8.84 -2.66
C HIS A 110 6.40 -8.59 -4.09
N GLY A 111 5.31 -9.28 -4.45
CA GLY A 111 4.65 -9.16 -5.74
C GLY A 111 3.15 -9.33 -5.62
N ASN A 112 2.40 -8.63 -6.47
CA ASN A 112 0.95 -8.76 -6.58
C ASN A 112 0.58 -9.53 -7.86
N ARG A 113 -0.61 -10.16 -7.89
CA ARG A 113 -1.18 -10.77 -9.08
C ARG A 113 -1.94 -9.70 -9.88
N ALA A 114 -1.55 -9.48 -11.14
CA ALA A 114 -2.16 -8.53 -12.07
C ALA A 114 -2.50 -9.19 -13.40
#